data_AF-A0A959F9H8-F1
#
_entry.id   AF-A0A959F9H8-F1
#
_cell.length_a   1.000
_cell.length_b   1.000
_cell.length_c   1.000
_cell.angle_alpha   90.00
_cell.angle_beta   90.00
_cell.angle_gamma   90.00
#
_symmetry.space_group_name_H-M   'P 1'
#
loop_
_entity.id
_entity.type
_entity.pdbx_description
1 polymer ?
#
loop_
_entity_poly.entity_id
_entity_poly.type
_entity_poly.pdbx_seq_one_letter_code
_entity_poly.pdbx_strand_id
1 'polypeptide(L)'
;MSVQVLDIVWENISIEISYNSNWSNAYCDIYGHAMGNLEIRSNAGERLPITDTGYRSLFIPVLTIEEQGGPITLIQGWLDEASQSEEWKTYVESNKQLSLF
;
A
#
# COMPACT_ATOMS: atom_id res chain seq x y z
N MET A 1 18.60 -1.70 -10.35
CA MET A 1 17.21 -1.55 -9.86
C MET A 1 17.23 -0.39 -8.87
N SER A 2 16.51 0.68 -9.14
CA SER A 2 16.37 1.80 -8.22
C SER A 2 15.00 1.72 -7.56
N VAL A 3 14.96 1.73 -6.23
CA VAL A 3 13.72 1.83 -5.47
C VAL A 3 13.38 3.31 -5.31
N GLN A 4 12.15 3.67 -5.64
CA GLN A 4 11.57 4.98 -5.34
C GLN A 4 10.85 4.89 -4.01
N VAL A 5 11.18 5.79 -3.07
CA VAL A 5 10.49 5.89 -1.77
C VAL A 5 9.62 7.15 -1.79
N LEU A 6 8.37 7.00 -1.38
CA LEU A 6 7.34 8.03 -1.40
C LEU A 6 6.62 8.05 -0.06
N ASP A 7 6.41 9.22 0.52
CA ASP A 7 5.64 9.39 1.74
C ASP A 7 4.28 10.00 1.45
N ILE A 8 3.24 9.46 2.08
CA ILE A 8 1.90 10.02 2.10
C ILE A 8 1.35 10.09 3.52
N VAL A 9 0.37 10.95 3.72
CA VAL A 9 -0.49 10.92 4.91
C VAL A 9 -1.88 10.51 4.48
N TRP A 10 -2.39 9.42 5.04
CA TRP A 10 -3.73 8.89 4.78
C TRP A 10 -4.48 8.74 6.10
N GLU A 11 -5.64 9.40 6.25
CA GLU A 11 -6.42 9.45 7.50
C GLU A 11 -5.61 9.72 8.78
N ASN A 12 -4.59 10.59 8.69
CA ASN A 12 -3.62 10.93 9.76
C ASN A 12 -2.58 9.84 10.08
N ILE A 13 -2.51 8.77 9.30
CA ILE A 13 -1.46 7.75 9.37
C ILE A 13 -0.37 8.12 8.36
N SER A 14 0.87 8.22 8.82
CA SER A 14 2.03 8.44 7.96
C SER A 14 2.43 7.10 7.33
N ILE A 15 2.48 7.04 5.99
CA ILE A 15 2.74 5.82 5.24
C ILE A 15 3.89 6.03 4.28
N GLU A 16 4.90 5.17 4.36
CA GLU A 16 5.95 5.01 3.36
C GLU A 16 5.52 3.99 2.30
N ILE A 17 5.70 4.36 1.04
CA ILE A 17 5.51 3.51 -0.13
C ILE A 17 6.86 3.35 -0.83
N SER A 18 7.39 2.13 -0.82
CA SER A 18 8.58 1.78 -1.61
C SER A 18 8.15 1.10 -2.90
N TYR A 19 8.57 1.66 -4.03
CA TYR A 19 8.24 1.16 -5.37
C TYR A 19 9.50 0.76 -6.14
N ASN A 20 9.54 -0.50 -6.56
CA ASN A 20 10.53 -1.02 -7.51
C ASN A 20 9.83 -1.42 -8.81
N SER A 21 10.02 -0.62 -9.87
CA SER A 21 9.42 -0.86 -11.20
C SER A 21 10.06 -2.02 -11.98
N ASN A 22 11.15 -2.59 -11.49
CA ASN A 22 11.77 -3.75 -12.13
C ASN A 22 12.30 -4.69 -11.07
N TRP A 23 11.36 -5.35 -10.40
CA TRP A 23 11.68 -6.27 -9.32
C TRP A 23 12.39 -7.54 -9.80
N SER A 24 12.08 -8.01 -11.01
CA SER A 24 12.69 -9.21 -11.60
C SER A 24 12.87 -9.08 -13.11
N ASN A 25 14.14 -9.00 -13.54
CA ASN A 25 14.50 -9.07 -14.96
C ASN A 25 14.03 -10.38 -15.59
N ALA A 26 14.20 -11.51 -14.88
CA ALA A 26 13.78 -12.82 -15.38
C ALA A 26 12.27 -12.90 -15.62
N TYR A 27 11.46 -12.25 -14.80
CA TYR A 27 10.02 -12.16 -15.04
C TYR A 27 9.73 -11.41 -16.34
N CYS A 28 10.41 -10.28 -16.56
CA CYS A 28 10.27 -9.51 -17.81
C CYS A 28 10.68 -10.33 -19.04
N ASP A 29 11.76 -11.10 -18.95
CA ASP A 29 12.24 -11.94 -20.04
C ASP A 29 11.24 -13.07 -20.39
N ILE A 30 10.54 -13.62 -19.40
CA ILE A 30 9.58 -14.73 -19.57
C ILE A 30 8.21 -14.22 -20.04
N TYR A 31 7.70 -13.14 -19.45
CA TYR A 31 6.32 -12.69 -19.63
C TYR A 31 6.19 -11.45 -20.54
N GLY A 32 7.31 -10.88 -20.99
CA GLY A 32 7.35 -9.74 -21.90
C GLY A 32 6.95 -8.40 -21.27
N HIS A 33 6.80 -8.32 -19.95
CA HIS A 33 6.50 -7.10 -19.22
C HIS A 33 7.09 -7.12 -17.80
N ALA A 34 7.40 -5.94 -17.26
CA ALA A 34 8.03 -5.81 -15.95
C ALA A 34 7.05 -6.11 -14.80
N MET A 35 7.56 -6.79 -13.77
CA MET A 35 6.90 -6.94 -12.48
C MET A 35 7.31 -5.81 -11.56
N GLY A 36 6.32 -5.05 -11.07
CA GLY A 36 6.50 -4.06 -10.02
C GLY A 36 6.41 -4.71 -8.65
N ASN A 37 7.17 -4.18 -7.71
CA ASN A 37 7.00 -4.46 -6.29
C ASN A 37 6.67 -3.17 -5.55
N LEU A 38 5.58 -3.20 -4.78
CA LEU A 38 5.13 -2.14 -3.89
C LEU A 38 5.18 -2.64 -2.46
N GLU A 39 5.94 -1.96 -1.62
CA GLU A 39 5.89 -2.15 -0.17
C GLU A 39 5.18 -0.95 0.45
N ILE A 40 4.18 -1.22 1.28
CA ILE A 40 3.43 -0.22 2.04
C ILE A 40 3.76 -0.43 3.51
N ARG A 41 4.14 0.65 4.20
CA ARG A 41 4.49 0.63 5.61
C ARG A 41 3.91 1.84 6.34
N SER A 42 3.12 1.63 7.38
CA SER A 42 2.82 2.69 8.34
C SER A 42 4.04 2.97 9.21
N ASN A 43 4.39 4.25 9.36
CA ASN A 43 5.67 4.64 9.95
C ASN A 43 5.73 4.36 11.46
N ALA A 44 4.60 4.38 12.19
CA ALA A 44 4.56 3.99 13.59
C ALA A 44 4.04 2.55 13.79
N GLY A 45 3.85 1.78 12.71
CA GLY A 45 3.33 0.42 12.76
C GLY A 45 1.83 0.34 13.01
N GLU A 46 1.09 1.41 12.74
CA GLU A 46 -0.38 1.43 12.81
C GLU A 46 -0.98 0.41 11.84
N ARG A 47 -2.08 -0.22 12.26
CA ARG A 47 -2.88 -1.05 11.37
C ARG A 47 -3.37 -0.24 10.18
N LEU A 48 -3.43 -0.85 9.01
CA LEU A 48 -4.03 -0.29 7.81
C LEU A 48 -5.21 -1.18 7.38
N PRO A 49 -6.20 -0.67 6.62
CA PRO A 49 -7.33 -1.49 6.17
C PRO A 49 -6.90 -2.66 5.25
N ILE A 50 -5.70 -2.60 4.69
CA ILE A 50 -5.12 -3.65 3.83
C ILE A 50 -4.15 -4.59 4.58
N THR A 51 -3.80 -4.31 5.84
CA THR A 51 -2.87 -5.11 6.64
C THR A 51 -2.95 -4.85 8.14
N ASP A 52 -2.98 -5.94 8.92
CA ASP A 52 -3.04 -5.89 10.38
C ASP A 52 -1.77 -5.35 11.05
N THR A 53 -0.62 -5.54 10.40
CA THR A 53 0.70 -5.21 10.97
C THR A 53 1.21 -3.84 10.54
N GLY A 54 0.44 -3.11 9.72
CA GLY A 54 0.90 -1.88 9.09
C GLY A 54 1.87 -2.09 7.92
N TYR A 55 2.22 -3.33 7.59
CA TYR A 55 3.11 -3.66 6.46
C TYR A 55 2.45 -4.59 5.46
N ARG A 56 2.58 -4.29 4.15
CA ARG A 56 2.16 -5.17 3.07
C ARG A 56 3.12 -5.06 1.88
N SER A 57 3.48 -6.21 1.30
CA SER A 57 4.21 -6.27 0.02
C SER A 57 3.27 -6.79 -1.07
N LEU A 58 3.22 -6.10 -2.20
CA LEU A 58 2.42 -6.42 -3.38
C LEU A 58 3.33 -6.57 -4.60
N PHE A 59 3.10 -7.61 -5.38
CA PHE A 59 3.71 -7.82 -6.69
C PHE A 59 2.62 -7.71 -7.75
N ILE A 60 2.79 -6.79 -8.69
CA ILE A 60 1.80 -6.51 -9.73
C ILE A 60 2.50 -6.02 -11.01
N PRO A 61 1.98 -6.32 -12.21
CA PRO A 61 2.54 -5.76 -13.45
C PRO A 61 2.67 -4.24 -13.39
N VAL A 62 3.80 -3.71 -13.86
CA VAL A 62 4.07 -2.26 -13.88
C VAL A 62 3.00 -1.50 -14.67
N LEU A 63 2.54 -2.09 -15.78
CA LEU A 63 1.47 -1.52 -16.60
C LEU A 63 0.21 -1.24 -15.78
N THR A 64 -0.16 -2.14 -14.86
CA THR A 64 -1.33 -1.92 -13.99
C THR A 64 -1.10 -0.76 -13.02
N ILE A 65 0.12 -0.56 -12.53
CA ILE A 65 0.47 0.60 -11.67
C ILE A 65 0.36 1.90 -12.49
N GLU A 66 0.86 1.90 -13.71
CA GLU A 66 0.81 3.05 -14.62
C GLU A 66 -0.62 3.40 -15.04
N GLU A 67 -1.45 2.41 -15.36
CA GLU A 67 -2.87 2.57 -15.69
C GLU A 67 -3.69 3.18 -14.54
N GLN A 68 -3.32 2.90 -13.29
CA GLN A 68 -3.94 3.52 -12.11
C GLN A 68 -3.41 4.93 -11.83
N GLY A 69 -2.49 5.46 -12.63
CA GLY A 69 -1.90 6.79 -12.43
C GLY A 69 -0.72 6.81 -11.46
N GLY A 70 -0.04 5.68 -11.27
CA GLY A 70 1.18 5.55 -10.49
C GLY A 70 1.01 4.95 -9.09
N PRO A 71 2.11 4.73 -8.36
CA PRO A 71 2.13 4.00 -7.09
C PRO A 71 1.30 4.68 -5.99
N ILE A 72 1.37 6.01 -5.87
CA ILE A 72 0.59 6.75 -4.85
C ILE A 72 -0.91 6.58 -5.10
N THR A 73 -1.37 6.85 -6.33
CA THR A 73 -2.79 6.80 -6.68
C THR A 73 -3.36 5.40 -6.47
N LEU A 74 -2.63 4.36 -6.88
CA LEU A 74 -3.01 2.97 -6.67
C LEU A 74 -3.14 2.62 -5.18
N ILE A 75 -2.16 3.00 -4.34
CA ILE A 75 -2.19 2.70 -2.91
C ILE A 75 -3.26 3.50 -2.18
N GLN A 76 -3.43 4.79 -2.49
CA GLN A 76 -4.50 5.61 -1.89
C GLN A 76 -5.88 5.06 -2.24
N GLY A 77 -6.13 4.75 -3.52
CA GLY A 77 -7.40 4.16 -3.94
C GLY A 77 -7.68 2.81 -3.25
N TRP A 78 -6.65 1.99 -3.06
CA TRP A 78 -6.80 0.72 -2.36
C TRP A 78 -7.10 0.88 -0.86
N LEU A 79 -6.44 1.84 -0.19
CA LEU A 79 -6.72 2.18 1.20
C LEU A 79 -8.16 2.71 1.35
N ASP A 80 -8.58 3.61 0.46
CA ASP A 80 -9.92 4.19 0.44
C ASP A 80 -10.99 3.11 0.23
N GLU A 81 -10.81 2.20 -0.73
CA GLU A 81 -11.73 1.08 -0.96
C GLU A 81 -11.79 0.13 0.25
N ALA A 82 -10.62 -0.31 0.75
CA ALA A 82 -10.55 -1.25 1.85
C ALA A 82 -11.10 -0.66 3.17
N SER A 83 -11.00 0.66 3.35
CA SER A 83 -11.57 1.37 4.51
C SER A 83 -13.10 1.28 4.59
N GLN A 84 -13.77 0.95 3.48
CA GLN A 84 -15.22 0.79 3.47
C GLN A 84 -15.70 -0.52 4.09
N SER A 85 -14.79 -1.46 4.36
CA SER A 85 -15.12 -2.74 5.01
C SER A 85 -15.68 -2.54 6.43
N GLU A 86 -16.63 -3.39 6.82
CA GLU A 86 -17.21 -3.37 8.17
C GLU A 86 -16.17 -3.68 9.25
N GLU A 87 -15.19 -4.54 8.91
CA GLU A 87 -14.08 -4.88 9.78
C GLU A 87 -13.24 -3.64 10.13
N TRP A 88 -12.86 -2.84 9.12
CA TRP A 88 -12.09 -1.62 9.34
C TRP A 88 -12.89 -0.60 10.14
N LYS A 89 -14.16 -0.40 9.80
CA LYS A 89 -15.05 0.53 10.54
C LYS A 89 -15.17 0.14 12.01
N THR A 90 -15.33 -1.15 12.31
CA THR A 90 -15.37 -1.67 13.68
C THR A 90 -14.04 -1.47 14.41
N TYR A 91 -12.91 -1.69 13.73
CA TYR A 91 -11.58 -1.44 14.30
C TYR A 91 -11.38 0.04 14.65
N VAL A 92 -11.72 0.95 13.73
CA VAL A 92 -11.62 2.39 13.97
C VAL A 92 -12.50 2.83 15.14
N GLU A 93 -13.73 2.35 15.21
CA GLU A 93 -14.66 2.70 16.30
C GLU A 93 -14.18 2.18 17.66
N SER A 94 -13.72 0.93 17.73
CA SER A 94 -13.22 0.35 18.98
C SER A 94 -11.96 1.06 19.50
N ASN A 95 -11.07 1.52 18.62
CA ASN A 95 -9.89 2.29 19.04
C ASN A 95 -10.23 3.70 19.52
N LYS A 96 -11.24 4.36 18.96
CA LYS A 96 -11.72 5.65 19.49
C LYS A 96 -12.22 5.49 20.93
N GLN A 97 -12.96 4.42 21.20
CA GLN A 97 -13.50 4.15 22.53
C GLN A 97 -12.43 3.87 23.59
N LEU A 98 -11.31 3.24 23.21
CA LEU A 98 -10.18 2.97 24.12
C LEU A 98 -9.42 4.24 24.55
N SER A 99 -9.64 5.39 23.89
CA SER A 99 -9.00 6.67 24.24
C SER A 99 -9.74 7.49 25.31
N LEU A 100 -10.88 7.00 25.83
CA LEU A 100 -11.78 7.75 26.72
C LEU A 100 -11.55 7.56 28.23
N PHE A 101 -10.40 7.03 28.66
CA PHE A 101 -10.09 6.81 30.09
C PHE A 101 -8.74 7.39 30.51
#